data_AF-A0A972ZL59-F1
#
_entry.id   AF-A0A972ZL59-F1
#
_cell.length_a   1.000
_cell.length_b   1.000
_cell.length_c   1.000
_cell.angle_alpha   90.00
_cell.angle_beta   90.00
_cell.angle_gamma   90.00
#
_symmetry.space_group_name_H-M   'P 1'
#
loop_
_entity.id
_entity.type
_entity.pdbx_description
1 polymer ?
#
loop_
_entity_poly.entity_id
_entity_poly.type
_entity_poly.pdbx_seq_one_letter_code
_entity_poly.pdbx_strand_id
1 'polypeptide(L)'
;ATETGIKEAMDRLDDALNSTRAAIREGIVAGGGVALLRCSQALGNVECASEDQRVGVDIVGRALQIPLRCIVENGGLDGSVIANKILRSNDPNFGFDAQTETYTDMFEAGIIDPTKVVRTEIEMASSIAGLLITTEAMVGELRSQPEASAQH
;
A
#
# COMPACT_ATOMS: atom_id res chain seq x y z
N ALA A 1 31.36 5.20 -12.53
CA ALA A 1 29.96 5.35 -12.08
C ALA A 1 29.18 6.01 -13.21
N THR A 2 28.03 5.47 -13.60
CA THR A 2 27.15 6.08 -14.60
C THR A 2 26.27 7.13 -13.92
N GLU A 3 25.81 8.13 -14.66
CA GLU A 3 24.85 9.14 -14.16
C GLU A 3 23.60 8.48 -13.55
N THR A 4 23.11 7.40 -14.18
CA THR A 4 22.01 6.58 -13.67
C THR A 4 22.29 5.97 -12.30
N GLY A 5 23.49 5.42 -12.08
CA GLY A 5 23.84 4.82 -10.79
C GLY A 5 24.00 5.83 -9.67
N ILE A 6 24.43 7.07 -9.97
CA ILE A 6 24.47 8.17 -8.99
C ILE A 6 23.04 8.58 -8.62
N LYS A 7 22.15 8.69 -9.61
CA LYS A 7 20.74 9.05 -9.39
C LYS A 7 20.04 8.02 -8.50
N GLU A 8 20.16 6.73 -8.79
CA GLU A 8 19.58 5.66 -7.96
C GLU A 8 20.12 5.68 -6.52
N ALA A 9 21.39 6.01 -6.33
CA ALA A 9 21.98 6.10 -5.00
C ALA A 9 21.43 7.30 -4.20
N MET A 10 21.19 8.44 -4.88
CA MET A 10 20.58 9.62 -4.27
C MET A 10 19.11 9.36 -3.92
N ASP A 11 18.35 8.76 -4.84
CA ASP A 11 16.94 8.42 -4.60
C ASP A 11 16.79 7.49 -3.37
N ARG A 12 17.64 6.46 -3.27
CA ARG A 12 17.66 5.57 -2.08
C ARG A 12 18.02 6.30 -0.78
N LEU A 13 18.93 7.26 -0.83
CA LEU A 13 19.33 8.03 0.34
C LEU A 13 18.18 8.92 0.83
N ASP A 14 17.53 9.62 -0.10
CA ASP A 14 16.41 10.49 0.20
C ASP A 14 15.22 9.69 0.76
N ASP A 15 14.93 8.51 0.18
CA ASP A 15 13.90 7.60 0.69
C ASP A 15 14.20 7.15 2.13
N ALA A 16 15.44 6.74 2.42
CA ALA A 16 15.84 6.31 3.75
C ALA A 16 15.75 7.46 4.79
N LEU A 17 16.16 8.67 4.40
CA LEU A 17 16.06 9.86 5.25
C LEU A 17 14.60 10.22 5.53
N ASN A 18 13.74 10.15 4.52
CA ASN A 18 12.32 10.48 4.67
C ASN A 18 11.58 9.42 5.49
N SER A 19 11.88 8.14 5.30
CA SER A 19 11.31 7.03 6.06
C SER A 19 11.67 7.11 7.55
N THR A 20 12.95 7.33 7.88
CA THR A 20 13.39 7.47 9.28
C THR A 20 12.79 8.71 9.95
N ARG A 21 12.70 9.84 9.24
CA ARG A 21 12.01 11.04 9.75
C ARG A 21 10.52 10.80 10.00
N ALA A 22 9.85 10.04 9.13
CA ALA A 22 8.45 9.67 9.30
C ALA A 22 8.25 8.75 10.52
N ALA A 23 9.13 7.76 10.68
CA ALA A 23 9.13 6.83 11.80
C ALA A 23 9.33 7.56 13.15
N ILE A 24 10.23 8.54 13.20
CA ILE A 24 10.46 9.35 14.41
C ILE A 24 9.22 10.17 14.81
N ARG A 25 8.43 10.62 13.83
CA ARG A 25 7.29 11.52 14.08
C ARG A 25 6.03 10.79 14.55
N GLU A 26 5.70 9.67 13.91
CA GLU A 26 4.42 8.97 14.13
C GLU A 26 4.60 7.51 14.58
N GLY A 27 5.84 7.09 14.80
CA GLY A 27 6.17 5.72 15.16
C GLY A 27 6.22 4.78 13.95
N ILE A 28 6.21 3.49 14.26
CA ILE A 28 6.35 2.39 13.32
C ILE A 28 5.27 1.34 13.59
N VAL A 29 4.91 0.59 12.56
CA VAL A 29 3.97 -0.53 12.60
C VAL A 29 4.59 -1.76 11.94
N ALA A 30 4.00 -2.94 12.20
CA ALA A 30 4.39 -4.17 11.53
C ALA A 30 4.22 -4.02 10.00
N GLY A 31 5.32 -4.16 9.27
CA GLY A 31 5.36 -3.98 7.82
C GLY A 31 4.85 -5.20 7.05
N GLY A 32 5.26 -5.35 5.79
CA GLY A 32 4.91 -6.52 4.96
C GLY A 32 3.41 -6.64 4.69
N GLY A 33 2.67 -5.53 4.77
CA GLY A 33 1.21 -5.51 4.65
C GLY A 33 0.45 -6.03 5.88
N VAL A 34 1.13 -6.36 6.98
CA VAL A 34 0.49 -6.88 8.21
C VAL A 34 -0.39 -5.83 8.88
N ALA A 35 0.08 -4.58 8.98
CA ALA A 35 -0.71 -3.48 9.51
C ALA A 35 -2.03 -3.30 8.73
N LEU A 36 -1.97 -3.27 7.40
CA LEU A 36 -3.14 -3.14 6.53
C LEU A 36 -4.10 -4.33 6.68
N LEU A 37 -3.56 -5.55 6.70
CA LEU A 37 -4.34 -6.77 6.94
C LEU A 37 -5.10 -6.70 8.27
N ARG A 38 -4.48 -6.21 9.34
CA ARG A 38 -5.14 -6.07 10.66
C ARG A 38 -6.17 -4.94 10.68
N CYS A 39 -5.91 -3.82 9.98
CA CYS A 39 -6.90 -2.77 9.80
C CYS A 39 -8.19 -3.31 9.16
N SER A 40 -8.11 -4.32 8.28
CA SER A 40 -9.31 -4.94 7.68
C SER A 40 -10.26 -5.57 8.72
N GLN A 41 -9.75 -6.08 9.85
CA GLN A 41 -10.60 -6.62 10.92
C GLN A 41 -11.34 -5.53 11.69
N ALA A 42 -10.71 -4.36 11.87
CA ALA A 42 -11.30 -3.23 12.58
C ALA A 42 -12.51 -2.65 11.82
N LEU A 43 -12.57 -2.81 10.49
CA LEU A 43 -13.68 -2.35 9.67
C LEU A 43 -15.02 -3.03 9.99
N GLY A 44 -15.01 -4.22 10.59
CA GLY A 44 -16.23 -4.89 11.05
C GLY A 44 -17.02 -4.08 12.07
N ASN A 45 -16.37 -3.16 12.78
CA ASN A 45 -17.00 -2.30 13.78
C ASN A 45 -17.53 -0.98 13.20
N VAL A 46 -17.38 -0.73 11.90
CA VAL A 46 -17.89 0.48 11.25
C VAL A 46 -19.41 0.40 11.14
N GLU A 47 -20.08 1.35 11.79
CA GLU A 47 -21.52 1.54 11.67
C GLU A 47 -21.88 2.03 10.25
N CYS A 48 -22.87 1.39 9.65
CA CYS A 48 -23.32 1.69 8.29
C CYS A 48 -24.78 2.13 8.34
N ALA A 49 -25.10 3.24 7.66
CA ALA A 49 -26.44 3.77 7.54
C ALA A 49 -27.29 3.00 6.50
N SER A 50 -26.66 2.26 5.58
CA SER A 50 -27.31 1.46 4.56
C SER A 50 -26.52 0.21 4.20
N GLU A 51 -27.19 -0.73 3.52
CA GLU A 51 -26.55 -1.93 2.95
C GLU A 51 -25.49 -1.55 1.90
N ASP A 52 -25.73 -0.53 1.08
CA ASP A 52 -24.75 -0.04 0.09
C ASP A 52 -23.47 0.45 0.77
N GLN A 53 -23.59 1.12 1.92
CA GLN A 53 -22.44 1.54 2.71
C GLN A 53 -21.69 0.32 3.28
N ARG A 54 -22.42 -0.71 3.72
CA ARG A 54 -21.81 -1.98 4.19
C ARG A 54 -21.00 -2.65 3.08
N VAL A 55 -21.55 -2.73 1.87
CA VAL A 55 -20.84 -3.24 0.69
C VAL A 55 -19.56 -2.45 0.41
N GLY A 56 -19.62 -1.11 0.53
CA GLY A 56 -18.44 -0.25 0.42
C GLY A 56 -17.36 -0.57 1.44
N VAL A 57 -17.73 -0.73 2.72
CA VAL A 57 -16.81 -1.13 3.79
C VAL A 57 -16.18 -2.50 3.50
N ASP A 58 -16.95 -3.46 3.01
CA ASP A 58 -16.44 -4.79 2.66
C ASP A 58 -15.46 -4.75 1.48
N ILE A 59 -15.67 -3.87 0.50
CA ILE A 59 -14.73 -3.65 -0.61
C ILE A 59 -13.39 -3.14 -0.07
N VAL A 60 -13.41 -2.13 0.81
CA VAL A 60 -12.20 -1.60 1.43
C VAL A 60 -11.50 -2.67 2.26
N GLY A 61 -12.26 -3.46 3.04
CA GLY A 61 -11.71 -4.56 3.83
C GLY A 61 -11.04 -5.64 3.00
N ARG A 62 -11.54 -5.94 1.80
CA ARG A 62 -10.85 -6.82 0.84
C ARG A 62 -9.60 -6.17 0.27
N ALA A 63 -9.67 -4.88 -0.10
CA ALA A 63 -8.55 -4.16 -0.69
C ALA A 63 -7.33 -4.10 0.24
N LEU A 64 -7.55 -3.88 1.55
CA LEU A 64 -6.48 -3.83 2.55
C LEU A 64 -5.70 -5.15 2.71
N GLN A 65 -6.26 -6.28 2.28
CA GLN A 65 -5.57 -7.58 2.35
C GLN A 65 -4.63 -7.82 1.16
N ILE A 66 -4.86 -7.10 0.05
CA ILE A 66 -4.16 -7.31 -1.21
C ILE A 66 -2.64 -7.08 -1.07
N PRO A 67 -2.14 -6.03 -0.38
CA PRO A 67 -0.70 -5.77 -0.32
C PRO A 67 0.11 -6.94 0.25
N LEU A 68 -0.35 -7.53 1.37
CA LEU A 68 0.31 -8.69 1.95
C LEU A 68 0.27 -9.89 0.99
N ARG A 69 -0.88 -10.14 0.35
CA ARG A 69 -1.03 -11.25 -0.58
C ARG A 69 -0.09 -11.09 -1.77
N CYS A 70 -0.01 -9.89 -2.35
CA CYS A 70 0.91 -9.63 -3.46
C CYS A 70 2.37 -9.84 -3.07
N ILE A 71 2.79 -9.42 -1.87
CA ILE A 71 4.15 -9.65 -1.39
C ILE A 71 4.45 -11.16 -1.31
N VAL A 72 3.51 -11.93 -0.74
CA VAL A 72 3.65 -13.40 -0.60
C VAL A 72 3.58 -14.11 -1.95
N GLU A 73 2.68 -13.72 -2.83
CA GLU A 73 2.49 -14.27 -4.18
C GLU A 73 3.69 -13.99 -5.08
N ASN A 74 4.34 -12.82 -4.93
CA ASN A 74 5.62 -12.53 -5.59
C ASN A 74 6.74 -13.48 -5.14
N GLY A 75 6.64 -14.04 -3.93
CA GLY A 75 7.50 -15.11 -3.42
C GLY A 75 7.09 -16.52 -3.88
N GLY A 76 6.02 -16.67 -4.69
CA GLY A 76 5.56 -17.96 -5.19
C GLY A 76 4.68 -18.76 -4.21
N LEU A 77 4.23 -18.13 -3.12
CA LEU A 77 3.41 -18.76 -2.09
C LEU A 77 1.94 -18.30 -2.17
N ASP A 78 1.04 -19.04 -1.53
CA ASP A 78 -0.39 -18.66 -1.45
C ASP A 78 -0.62 -17.57 -0.40
N GLY A 79 -0.80 -16.33 -0.88
CA GLY A 79 -1.07 -15.16 -0.05
C GLY A 79 -2.32 -15.29 0.82
N SER A 80 -3.34 -16.02 0.38
CA SER A 80 -4.58 -16.21 1.13
C SER A 80 -4.38 -17.13 2.33
N VAL A 81 -3.57 -18.19 2.19
CA VAL A 81 -3.21 -19.09 3.30
C VAL A 81 -2.40 -18.34 4.35
N ILE A 82 -1.40 -17.55 3.91
CA ILE A 82 -0.56 -16.77 4.82
C ILE A 82 -1.37 -15.72 5.56
N ALA A 83 -2.19 -14.93 4.85
CA ALA A 83 -3.05 -13.91 5.44
C ALA A 83 -4.00 -14.50 6.50
N ASN A 84 -4.65 -15.62 6.20
CA ASN A 84 -5.54 -16.29 7.15
C ASN A 84 -4.82 -16.74 8.43
N LYS A 85 -3.59 -17.25 8.31
CA LYS A 85 -2.81 -17.65 9.49
C LYS A 85 -2.42 -16.45 10.35
N ILE A 86 -2.07 -15.32 9.74
CA ILE A 86 -1.78 -14.07 10.46
C ILE A 86 -3.01 -13.57 11.22
N LEU A 87 -4.17 -13.55 10.55
CA LEU A 87 -5.45 -13.08 11.13
C LEU A 87 -5.94 -13.93 12.32
N ARG A 88 -5.50 -15.20 12.43
CA ARG A 88 -5.83 -16.08 13.56
C ARG A 88 -4.97 -15.80 14.80
N SER A 89 -3.88 -15.04 14.66
CA SER A 89 -3.03 -14.66 15.78
C SER A 89 -3.53 -13.38 16.45
N ASN A 90 -3.63 -13.42 17.78
CA ASN A 90 -3.95 -12.25 18.61
C ASN A 90 -2.75 -11.31 18.80
N ASP A 91 -1.55 -11.77 18.47
CA ASP A 91 -0.35 -10.94 18.53
C ASP A 91 -0.34 -9.97 17.34
N PRO A 92 -0.38 -8.64 17.55
CA PRO A 92 -0.39 -7.64 16.49
C PRO A 92 0.90 -7.62 15.64
N ASN A 93 2.01 -8.10 16.18
CA ASN A 93 3.31 -8.09 15.52
C ASN A 93 3.55 -9.35 14.69
N PHE A 94 2.77 -10.39 14.89
CA PHE A 94 2.89 -11.64 14.16
C PHE A 94 2.62 -11.42 12.68
N GLY A 95 3.59 -11.77 11.84
CA GLY A 95 3.54 -11.61 10.40
C GLY A 95 4.29 -12.71 9.65
N PHE A 96 4.65 -12.44 8.41
CA PHE A 96 5.35 -13.37 7.53
C PHE A 96 6.47 -12.65 6.80
N ASP A 97 7.69 -13.15 6.97
CA ASP A 97 8.85 -12.72 6.21
C ASP A 97 8.87 -13.50 4.89
N ALA A 98 8.55 -12.81 3.79
CA ALA A 98 8.53 -13.40 2.46
C ALA A 98 9.92 -13.73 1.89
N GLN A 99 10.99 -13.18 2.46
CA GLN A 99 12.37 -13.50 2.04
C GLN A 99 12.84 -14.84 2.63
N THR A 100 12.52 -15.09 3.90
CA THR A 100 12.90 -16.34 4.59
C THR A 100 11.80 -17.39 4.59
N GLU A 101 10.60 -17.04 4.14
CA GLU A 101 9.38 -17.85 4.17
C GLU A 101 8.99 -18.30 5.59
N THR A 102 9.24 -17.46 6.59
CA THR A 102 8.97 -17.77 8.00
C THR A 102 7.96 -16.84 8.64
N TYR A 103 7.20 -17.38 9.60
CA TYR A 103 6.37 -16.58 10.48
C TYR A 103 7.22 -16.05 11.63
N THR A 104 7.15 -14.75 11.85
CA THR A 104 8.00 -14.05 12.83
C THR A 104 7.27 -12.88 13.47
N ASP A 105 7.80 -12.39 14.59
CA ASP A 105 7.52 -11.02 15.01
C ASP A 105 8.18 -10.07 14.01
N MET A 106 7.38 -9.17 13.43
CA MET A 106 7.83 -8.27 12.37
C MET A 106 8.77 -7.17 12.89
N PHE A 107 8.68 -6.79 14.16
CA PHE A 107 9.60 -5.85 14.78
C PHE A 107 10.96 -6.51 15.06
N GLU A 108 10.96 -7.75 15.57
CA GLU A 108 12.20 -8.51 15.76
C GLU A 108 12.92 -8.78 14.44
N ALA A 109 12.16 -9.04 13.37
CA ALA A 109 12.70 -9.19 12.02
C ALA A 109 13.13 -7.86 11.36
N GLY A 110 12.80 -6.71 11.97
CA GLY A 110 13.07 -5.39 11.40
C GLY A 110 12.24 -5.04 10.16
N ILE A 111 11.16 -5.79 9.90
CA ILE A 111 10.23 -5.57 8.79
C ILE A 111 9.12 -4.64 9.29
N ILE A 112 9.44 -3.34 9.30
CA ILE A 112 8.61 -2.29 9.89
C ILE A 112 8.35 -1.18 8.87
N ASP A 113 7.14 -0.62 8.91
CA ASP A 113 6.75 0.52 8.09
C ASP A 113 6.53 1.75 8.98
N PRO A 114 6.94 2.96 8.57
CA PRO A 114 6.57 4.18 9.28
C PRO A 114 5.05 4.36 9.31
N THR A 115 4.46 4.57 10.50
CA THR A 115 3.00 4.73 10.66
C THR A 115 2.43 5.80 9.74
N LYS A 116 3.16 6.91 9.60
CA LYS A 116 2.77 8.02 8.74
C LYS A 116 2.58 7.59 7.29
N VAL A 117 3.48 6.75 6.77
CA VAL A 117 3.46 6.31 5.38
C VAL A 117 2.20 5.49 5.14
N VAL A 118 1.97 4.45 5.95
CA VAL A 118 0.79 3.59 5.85
C VAL A 118 -0.52 4.39 5.96
N ARG A 119 -0.60 5.34 6.90
CA ARG A 119 -1.77 6.20 7.09
C ARG A 119 -2.02 7.11 5.89
N THR A 120 -0.99 7.84 5.47
CA THR A 120 -1.11 8.79 4.35
C THR A 120 -1.39 8.07 3.04
N GLU A 121 -0.87 6.86 2.82
CA GLU A 121 -1.20 6.03 1.67
C GLU A 121 -2.70 5.74 1.58
N ILE A 122 -3.32 5.29 2.68
CA ILE A 122 -4.77 5.02 2.70
C ILE A 122 -5.58 6.31 2.51
N GLU A 123 -5.19 7.42 3.15
CA GLU A 123 -5.85 8.72 3.01
C GLU A 123 -5.84 9.20 1.54
N MET A 124 -4.67 9.11 0.89
CA MET A 124 -4.51 9.49 -0.51
C MET A 124 -5.25 8.54 -1.45
N ALA A 125 -5.16 7.22 -1.23
CA ALA A 125 -5.86 6.22 -2.03
C ALA A 125 -7.38 6.41 -1.94
N SER A 126 -7.91 6.68 -0.74
CA SER A 126 -9.34 6.95 -0.52
C SER A 126 -9.78 8.22 -1.22
N SER A 127 -8.96 9.29 -1.15
CA SER A 127 -9.24 10.56 -1.84
C SER A 127 -9.29 10.39 -3.36
N ILE A 128 -8.30 9.70 -3.93
CA ILE A 128 -8.24 9.41 -5.38
C ILE A 128 -9.39 8.50 -5.80
N ALA A 129 -9.71 7.45 -5.02
CA ALA A 129 -10.83 6.56 -5.31
C ALA A 129 -12.16 7.32 -5.32
N GLY A 130 -12.40 8.21 -4.33
CA GLY A 130 -13.59 9.06 -4.30
C GLY A 130 -13.69 9.97 -5.52
N LEU A 131 -12.58 10.59 -5.92
CA LEU A 131 -12.52 11.38 -7.15
C LEU A 131 -12.85 10.54 -8.39
N LEU A 132 -12.21 9.38 -8.55
CA LEU A 132 -12.40 8.52 -9.73
C LEU A 132 -13.82 7.95 -9.83
N ILE A 133 -14.42 7.51 -8.72
CA ILE A 133 -15.77 6.94 -8.69
C ILE A 133 -16.83 7.99 -9.05
N THR A 134 -16.59 9.27 -8.72
CA THR A 134 -17.52 10.37 -9.02
C THR A 134 -17.23 11.06 -10.35
N THR A 135 -16.13 10.70 -11.03
CA THR A 135 -15.77 11.28 -12.33
C THR A 135 -16.55 10.60 -13.44
N GLU A 136 -17.52 11.31 -14.03
CA GLU A 136 -18.37 10.77 -15.10
C GLU A 136 -17.74 10.87 -16.50
N ALA A 137 -16.91 11.89 -16.74
CA ALA A 137 -16.30 12.15 -18.04
C ALA A 137 -14.91 12.76 -17.93
N MET A 138 -14.03 12.38 -18.87
CA MET A 138 -12.71 12.97 -19.07
C MET A 138 -12.66 13.58 -20.47
N VAL A 139 -12.34 14.88 -20.56
CA VAL A 139 -12.17 15.59 -21.83
C VAL A 139 -10.68 15.75 -22.08
N GLY A 140 -10.20 15.22 -23.20
CA GLY A 140 -8.82 15.39 -23.66
C GLY A 140 -8.78 16.22 -24.95
N GLU A 141 -7.83 17.15 -25.03
CA GLU A 141 -7.51 17.83 -26.29
C GLU A 141 -6.56 16.96 -27.11
N LEU A 142 -6.92 16.67 -28.35
CA LEU A 142 -5.96 16.10 -29.31
C LEU A 142 -4.92 17.17 -29.64
N ARG A 143 -3.62 16.83 -29.52
CA ARG A 143 -2.57 17.66 -30.13
C ARG A 143 -2.90 17.81 -31.61
N SER A 144 -3.04 19.05 -32.08
CA SER A 144 -3.08 19.35 -33.51
C SER A 144 -1.83 18.74 -34.15
N GLN A 145 -2.01 18.04 -35.28
CA GLN A 145 -0.87 17.59 -36.07
C GLN A 145 -0.02 18.83 -36.40
N PRO A 146 1.32 18.78 -36.22
CA PRO A 146 2.15 19.87 -36.69
C PRO A 146 1.90 20.01 -38.19
N GLU A 147 1.52 21.20 -38.64
CA GLU A 147 1.42 21.51 -40.06
C GLU A 147 2.75 21.10 -40.70
N ALA A 148 2.69 20.15 -41.63
CA ALA A 148 3.85 19.78 -42.43
C ALA A 148 4.35 21.08 -43.06
N SER A 149 5.51 21.54 -42.60
CA SER A 149 6.18 22.72 -43.12
C SER A 149 6.31 22.54 -44.63
N ALA A 150 5.46 23.27 -45.38
CA ALA A 150 5.58 23.39 -46.81
C ALA A 150 6.93 24.04 -47.10
N GLN A 151 7.90 23.22 -47.48
CA GLN A 151 9.17 23.68 -48.03
C GLN A 151 8.86 24.37 -49.36
N HIS A 152 8.92 25.70 -49.37
CA HIS A 152 9.11 26.51 -50.56
C HIS A 152 10.50 27.14 -50.51
#